data_AF-A0A527GJH5-F1
#
_entry.id   AF-A0A527GJH5-F1
#
_cell.length_a   1.000
_cell.length_b   1.000
_cell.length_c   1.000
_cell.angle_alpha   90.00
_cell.angle_beta   90.00
_cell.angle_gamma   90.00
#
_symmetry.space_group_name_H-M   'P 1'
#
loop_
_entity.id
_entity.type
_entity.pdbx_description
1 polymer ?
#
loop_
_entity_poly.entity_id
_entity_poly.type
_entity_poly.pdbx_seq_one_letter_code
_entity_poly.pdbx_strand_id
1 'polypeptide(L)' 'FQSAYANRAFYGHQGSIPGYVAVMLHDPLSGLTIAMTSNVGSGNRLSFQASGLHPVVDKAIRIILEN' A
#
# COMPACT_ATOMS: atom_id res chain seq x y z
N PHE A 1 -2.65 5.26 11.04
CA PHE A 1 -1.96 3.96 11.22
C PHE A 1 -0.58 4.06 10.60
N GLN A 2 0.43 3.38 11.16
CA GLN A 2 1.80 3.38 10.64
C GLN A 2 2.09 2.03 9.97
N SER A 3 2.61 2.06 8.75
CA SER A 3 3.00 0.89 7.95
C SER A 3 4.39 1.07 7.37
N ALA A 4 5.10 -0.03 7.11
CA ALA A 4 6.41 0.01 6.49
C ALA A 4 6.33 -0.33 5.00
N TYR A 5 6.95 0.51 4.16
CA TYR A 5 7.17 0.26 2.73
C TYR A 5 8.54 0.81 2.32
N ALA A 6 9.23 0.11 1.42
CA ALA A 6 10.59 0.41 0.98
C ALA A 6 11.54 0.65 2.18
N ASN A 7 11.42 -0.16 3.23
CA ASN A 7 12.16 -0.04 4.49
C ASN A 7 11.99 1.31 5.23
N ARG A 8 10.91 2.04 4.96
CA ARG A 8 10.59 3.34 5.57
C ARG A 8 9.20 3.32 6.18
N ALA A 9 9.00 4.17 7.19
CA ALA A 9 7.70 4.36 7.81
C ALA A 9 6.82 5.30 6.97
N PHE A 10 5.59 4.87 6.68
CA PHE A 10 4.54 5.67 6.06
C PHE A 10 3.35 5.77 7.02
N TYR A 11 2.71 6.94 7.01
CA TYR A 11 1.51 7.23 7.77
C TYR A 11 0.30 7.24 6.85
N GLY A 12 -0.79 6.60 7.28
CA GLY A 12 -2.04 6.64 6.53
C GLY A 12 -3.01 5.55 6.92
N HIS A 13 -3.68 5.01 5.89
CA HIS A 13 -4.76 4.04 6.04
C HIS A 13 -4.72 2.98 4.94
N GLN A 14 -5.10 1.76 5.31
CA GLN A 14 -5.37 0.67 4.38
C GLN A 14 -6.82 0.22 4.55
N GLY A 15 -7.52 -0.01 3.44
CA GLY A 15 -8.93 -0.39 3.45
C GLY A 15 -9.16 -1.60 2.55
N SER A 16 -10.08 -2.46 2.96
CA SER A 16 -10.60 -3.51 2.10
C SER A 16 -12.10 -3.61 2.24
N ILE A 17 -12.76 -3.80 1.10
CA ILE A 17 -14.18 -4.16 0.97
C ILE A 17 -14.26 -5.31 -0.03
N PRO A 18 -15.39 -6.04 -0.14
CA PRO A 18 -15.52 -7.10 -1.14
C PRO A 18 -15.14 -6.62 -2.55
N GLY A 19 -14.13 -7.27 -3.14
CA GLY A 19 -13.62 -6.93 -4.46
C GLY A 19 -12.66 -5.74 -4.54
N TYR A 20 -12.34 -5.04 -3.43
CA TYR A 20 -11.39 -3.92 -3.48
C TYR A 20 -10.41 -3.91 -2.31
N VAL A 21 -9.17 -3.55 -2.62
CA VAL A 21 -8.11 -3.26 -1.65
C VAL A 21 -7.51 -1.91 -1.99
N ALA A 22 -7.35 -1.04 -0.99
CA ALA A 22 -6.82 0.30 -1.16
C ALA A 22 -5.80 0.64 -0.08
N VAL A 23 -4.79 1.43 -0.47
CA VAL A 23 -3.82 2.04 0.45
C VAL A 23 -3.69 3.52 0.16
N MET A 24 -3.61 4.32 1.21
CA MET A 24 -3.35 5.76 1.16
C MET A 24 -2.25 6.05 2.17
N LEU A 25 -1.12 6.55 1.70
CA LEU A 25 0.13 6.63 2.45
C LEU A 25 0.82 7.97 2.23
N HIS A 26 1.43 8.50 3.27
CA HIS A 26 2.24 9.70 3.27
C HIS A 26 3.56 9.44 4.01
N ASP A 27 4.68 9.77 3.38
CA ASP A 27 6.00 9.82 4.02
C ASP A 27 6.41 11.29 4.25
N PRO A 28 6.47 11.77 5.50
CA PRO A 28 6.83 13.15 5.79
C PRO A 28 8.30 13.47 5.50
N LEU A 29 9.17 12.47 5.41
CA LEU A 29 10.60 12.71 5.15
C LEU A 29 10.87 13.02 3.67
N SER A 30 10.20 12.32 2.76
CA SER A 30 10.32 12.58 1.31
C SER A 30 9.25 13.52 0.76
N GLY A 31 8.16 13.76 1.51
CA GLY A 31 6.96 14.44 1.02
C GLY A 31 6.11 13.57 0.07
N LEU A 32 6.52 12.33 -0.20
CA LEU A 32 5.80 11.43 -1.10
C LEU A 32 4.43 11.05 -0.52
N THR A 33 3.39 11.24 -1.32
CA THR A 33 2.02 10.82 -1.01
C THR A 33 1.52 9.92 -2.13
N ILE A 34 0.99 8.75 -1.77
CA ILE A 34 0.49 7.74 -2.73
C ILE A 34 -0.90 7.27 -2.30
N ALA A 35 -1.79 7.14 -3.27
CA ALA A 35 -3.04 6.41 -3.16
C ALA A 35 -3.09 5.36 -4.27
N MET A 36 -3.26 4.08 -3.90
CA MET A 36 -3.35 2.98 -4.86
C MET A 36 -4.53 2.08 -4.51
N THR A 37 -5.25 1.61 -5.53
CA THR A 37 -6.43 0.76 -5.37
C THR A 37 -6.40 -0.37 -6.39
N SER A 38 -6.77 -1.56 -5.95
CA SER A 38 -7.02 -2.72 -6.80
C SER A 38 -8.50 -3.11 -6.71
N ASN A 39 -9.07 -3.55 -7.83
CA ASN A 39 -10.41 -4.17 -7.92
C ASN A 39 -10.36 -5.70 -7.77
N VAL A 40 -9.29 -6.21 -7.15
CA VAL A 40 -9.16 -7.59 -6.71
C VAL A 40 -9.13 -7.58 -5.19
N GLY A 41 -10.00 -8.38 -4.57
CA GLY A 41 -10.16 -8.46 -3.11
C GLY A 41 -10.69 -9.83 -2.68
N SER A 42 -10.60 -10.14 -1.39
CA SER A 42 -11.10 -11.39 -0.82
C SER A 42 -11.46 -11.23 0.66
N GLY A 43 -12.49 -11.95 1.10
CA GLY A 43 -12.86 -12.04 2.51
C GLY A 43 -11.86 -12.83 3.36
N ASN A 44 -11.05 -13.69 2.73
CA ASN A 44 -9.94 -14.34 3.40
C ASN A 44 -8.72 -13.40 3.42
N ARG A 45 -8.44 -12.80 4.58
CA ARG A 45 -7.33 -11.86 4.78
C ARG A 45 -5.94 -12.43 4.47
N LEU A 46 -5.79 -13.75 4.51
CA LEU A 46 -4.52 -14.43 4.21
C LEU A 46 -4.32 -14.72 2.72
N SER A 47 -5.34 -14.49 1.89
CA SER A 47 -5.25 -14.75 0.45
C SER A 47 -4.47 -13.67 -0.29
N PHE A 48 -3.85 -14.05 -1.41
CA PHE A 48 -3.16 -13.11 -2.29
C PHE A 48 -4.07 -11.97 -2.77
N GLN A 49 -5.35 -12.25 -3.00
CA GLN A 49 -6.33 -11.25 -3.42
C GLN A 49 -6.57 -10.18 -2.35
N ALA A 50 -6.37 -10.49 -1.07
CA ALA A 50 -6.54 -9.55 0.03
C ALA A 50 -5.26 -8.72 0.32
N SER A 51 -4.07 -9.26 0.05
CA SER A 51 -2.79 -8.64 0.43
C SER A 51 -1.84 -8.32 -0.74
N GLY A 52 -2.16 -8.78 -1.95
CA GLY A 52 -1.29 -8.71 -3.13
C GLY A 52 -1.04 -7.30 -3.65
N LEU A 53 -1.80 -6.30 -3.20
CA LEU A 53 -1.52 -4.90 -3.49
C LEU A 53 -0.26 -4.39 -2.77
N HIS A 54 0.03 -4.87 -1.55
CA HIS A 54 1.13 -4.34 -0.73
C HIS A 54 2.51 -4.51 -1.37
N PRO A 55 2.89 -5.68 -1.94
CA PRO A 55 4.16 -5.82 -2.66
C PRO A 55 4.30 -4.90 -3.87
N VAL A 56 3.20 -4.60 -4.57
CA VAL A 56 3.21 -3.67 -5.71
C VAL A 56 3.45 -2.24 -5.25
N VAL A 57 2.80 -1.83 -4.16
CA VAL A 57 3.00 -0.52 -3.53
C VAL A 57 4.44 -0.37 -3.03
N ASP A 58 4.99 -1.39 -2.36
CA ASP A 58 6.38 -1.41 -1.90
C ASP A 58 7.36 -1.18 -3.04
N LYS A 59 7.20 -1.93 -4.13
CA LYS A 59 8.03 -1.81 -5.32
C LYS A 59 7.90 -0.45 -5.99
N ALA A 60 6.68 0.09 -6.10
CA ALA A 60 6.45 1.40 -6.69
C ALA A 60 7.12 2.51 -5.88
N ILE A 61 6.98 2.49 -4.55
CA ILE A 61 7.65 3.46 -3.65
C ILE A 61 9.16 3.39 -3.82
N ARG A 62 9.72 2.18 -3.86
CA ARG A 62 11.15 1.98 -4.05
C ARG A 62 11.65 2.62 -5.35
N ILE A 63 10.96 2.36 -6.46
CA ILE A 63 11.28 2.95 -7.76
C ILE A 63 11.18 4.48 -7.70
N ILE A 64 10.14 5.05 -7.09
CA ILE A 64 9.95 6.50 -7.04
C ILE A 64 11.05 7.20 -6.22
N LEU A 65 11.48 6.61 -5.11
CA LEU A 65 12.44 7.23 -4.18
C LEU A 65 13.91 6.93 -4.50
N GLU A 66 14.20 5.88 -5.27
CA GLU A 66 15.58 5.52 -5.67
C GLU A 66 15.98 6.08 -7.06
N ASN A 67 15.08 6.81 -7.74
CA ASN A 67 15.40 7.63 -8.91
C ASN A 67 15.83 9.04 -8.49
#